data_AF-A0A0N1I1U5-F1
#
_entry.id   AF-A0A0N1I1U5-F1
#
_cell.length_a   1.000
_cell.length_b   1.000
_cell.length_c   1.000
_cell.angle_alpha   90.00
_cell.angle_beta   90.00
_cell.angle_gamma   90.00
#
_symmetry.space_group_name_H-M   'P 1'
#
loop_
_entity.id
_entity.type
_entity.pdbx_description
1 polymer ?
#
loop_
_entity_poly.entity_id
_entity_poly.type
_entity_poly.pdbx_seq_one_letter_code
_entity_poly.pdbx_strand_id
1 'polypeptide(L)'
;MANLRDFELCQASRTQFEAHSNQAQGVNFSSVVPLAVGSTTLEDGSLIPRRAISSRNPFVCASCLSRTSIRYQSIDPSPVVPRKFQFDAPPSTKGIIPAPTPWVPDVLTFLKLIGREMSQHASKFASWDEMFTLTSSQLKAKGLEQARARKYFLRWREKFQRNEWGIGGDFTHVKDGVAELRVCEVPEIPRPAVEPKPGADSATSPPRIAASTTKTPGLTRLILNVPAGAATYVLGEGQKPTDLRKPAGFKLKEGHIITGRYTKPLAGTNGAAVTVTLTEGMWEDKRGVKKFGGERRRAETLFKMRVAERKKTNR
;
A
#
# COMPACT_ATOMS: atom_id res chain seq x y z
N MET A 1 -18.64 -65.47 -8.09
CA MET A 1 -19.95 -66.00 -7.66
C MET A 1 -20.12 -65.64 -6.19
N ALA A 2 -21.20 -64.89 -5.88
CA ALA A 2 -21.97 -64.74 -4.62
C ALA A 2 -21.21 -64.85 -3.25
N ASN A 3 -21.29 -63.96 -2.26
CA ASN A 3 -22.40 -63.23 -1.62
C ASN A 3 -21.78 -61.98 -0.90
N LEU A 4 -22.31 -60.75 -0.83
CA LEU A 4 -23.60 -60.17 -0.42
C LEU A 4 -23.99 -60.39 1.06
N ARG A 5 -23.88 -59.27 1.81
CA ARG A 5 -24.60 -58.84 3.02
C ARG A 5 -24.06 -59.33 4.36
N ASP A 6 -23.55 -58.35 5.11
CA ASP A 6 -23.68 -58.10 6.56
C ASP A 6 -22.91 -56.79 6.82
N PHE A 7 -23.30 -55.82 7.65
CA PHE A 7 -24.55 -55.46 8.30
C PHE A 7 -24.29 -54.01 8.77
N GLU A 8 -25.22 -53.08 8.49
CA GLU A 8 -25.21 -51.72 9.03
C GLU A 8 -25.27 -51.75 10.56
N LEU A 9 -24.53 -50.88 11.25
CA LEU A 9 -24.87 -50.29 12.57
C LEU A 9 -23.71 -49.44 13.09
N CYS A 10 -23.67 -48.14 12.75
CA CYS A 10 -23.19 -47.09 13.66
C CYS A 10 -23.48 -45.67 13.12
N GLN A 11 -24.75 -45.35 12.91
CA GLN A 11 -25.22 -43.95 12.82
C GLN A 11 -26.44 -43.80 13.72
N ALA A 12 -26.22 -43.35 14.96
CA ALA A 12 -27.24 -42.69 15.79
C ALA A 12 -26.61 -42.27 17.13
N SER A 13 -26.26 -40.99 17.28
CA SER A 13 -26.41 -40.25 18.56
C SER A 13 -25.85 -38.83 18.43
N ARG A 14 -26.70 -37.85 18.08
CA ARG A 14 -26.80 -36.53 18.73
C ARG A 14 -27.68 -35.59 17.92
N THR A 15 -28.98 -35.81 18.03
CA THR A 15 -30.01 -34.77 17.90
C THR A 15 -30.77 -34.77 19.22
N GLN A 16 -30.61 -33.71 20.02
CA GLN A 16 -31.56 -33.20 21.01
C GLN A 16 -30.87 -32.11 21.84
N PHE A 17 -31.19 -30.86 21.54
CA PHE A 17 -31.43 -29.85 22.56
C PHE A 17 -32.39 -28.81 21.98
N GLU A 18 -33.68 -29.03 22.25
CA GLU A 18 -34.79 -28.08 22.16
C GLU A 18 -34.53 -26.93 23.16
N ALA A 19 -34.61 -25.67 22.72
CA ALA A 19 -35.80 -24.82 22.76
C ALA A 19 -36.32 -24.51 24.18
N HIS A 20 -35.95 -23.32 24.67
CA HIS A 20 -36.76 -22.47 25.55
C HIS A 20 -36.81 -21.10 24.86
N SER A 21 -37.92 -20.68 24.24
CA SER A 21 -39.14 -20.11 24.84
C SER A 21 -38.93 -18.75 25.52
N ASN A 22 -39.32 -17.72 24.75
CA ASN A 22 -40.19 -16.59 25.12
C ASN A 22 -39.72 -15.47 26.07
N GLN A 23 -39.81 -14.25 25.52
CA GLN A 23 -40.71 -13.15 25.93
C GLN A 23 -40.09 -11.85 26.44
N ALA A 24 -40.63 -10.75 25.88
CA ALA A 24 -40.78 -9.41 26.47
C ALA A 24 -39.51 -8.52 26.39
N GLN A 25 -39.48 -7.23 26.02
CA GLN A 25 -40.43 -6.15 25.67
C GLN A 25 -39.60 -5.20 24.74
N GLY A 26 -40.11 -4.47 23.75
CA GLY A 26 -41.38 -3.77 23.70
C GLY A 26 -41.31 -2.41 24.42
N VAL A 27 -40.40 -1.50 24.03
CA VAL A 27 -40.50 -0.09 24.44
C VAL A 27 -40.31 0.83 23.23
N ASN A 28 -41.46 1.23 22.69
CA ASN A 28 -41.65 2.42 21.90
C ASN A 28 -41.41 3.64 22.79
N PHE A 29 -40.59 4.58 22.33
CA PHE A 29 -40.70 5.98 22.78
C PHE A 29 -40.96 6.83 21.54
N SER A 30 -42.25 6.95 21.22
CA SER A 30 -42.79 8.09 20.49
C SER A 30 -43.44 8.97 21.55
N SER A 31 -42.89 10.16 21.76
CA SER A 31 -43.58 11.24 22.46
C SER A 31 -43.54 12.48 21.58
N VAL A 32 -44.67 12.65 20.90
CA VAL A 32 -45.18 13.88 20.31
C VAL A 32 -45.39 14.91 21.41
N VAL A 33 -44.88 16.14 21.24
CA VAL A 33 -45.63 17.37 21.57
C VAL A 33 -45.28 18.46 20.54
N PRO A 34 -46.28 19.07 19.88
CA PRO A 34 -46.13 20.18 18.93
C PRO A 34 -46.44 21.55 19.58
N LEU A 35 -46.48 22.59 18.74
CA LEU A 35 -46.91 23.98 18.96
C LEU A 35 -45.82 24.99 19.36
N ALA A 36 -45.46 25.86 18.41
CA ALA A 36 -45.99 27.22 18.44
C ALA A 36 -45.81 27.90 17.08
N VAL A 37 -46.94 28.35 16.54
CA VAL A 37 -47.12 29.23 15.39
C VAL A 37 -46.68 30.64 15.82
N GLY A 38 -45.90 31.32 15.00
CA GLY A 38 -45.49 32.70 15.22
C GLY A 38 -45.29 33.41 13.89
N SER A 39 -46.40 33.83 13.28
CA SER A 39 -46.46 34.76 12.17
C SER A 39 -46.20 36.18 12.66
N THR A 40 -45.19 36.86 12.12
CA THR A 40 -45.14 38.32 12.07
C THR A 40 -44.61 38.76 10.71
N THR A 41 -45.55 39.21 9.88
CA THR A 41 -45.37 40.13 8.77
C THR A 41 -44.87 41.49 9.27
N LEU A 42 -43.94 42.10 8.54
CA LEU A 42 -43.67 43.55 8.36
C LEU A 42 -42.46 43.60 7.40
N GLU A 43 -42.64 43.83 6.10
CA GLU A 43 -42.73 45.17 5.49
C GLU A 43 -41.64 46.10 6.06
N ASP A 44 -40.51 46.23 5.35
CA ASP A 44 -40.02 47.55 4.94
C ASP A 44 -38.80 47.43 4.02
N GLY A 45 -38.90 48.12 2.89
CA GLY A 45 -37.90 48.16 1.85
C GLY A 45 -36.67 48.98 2.24
N SER A 46 -35.52 48.58 1.71
CA SER A 46 -34.51 49.56 1.32
C SER A 46 -33.73 49.05 0.11
N LEU A 47 -33.71 49.91 -0.90
CA LEU A 47 -33.01 49.73 -2.15
C LEU A 47 -31.50 49.58 -1.89
N ILE A 48 -30.89 48.51 -2.40
CA ILE A 48 -29.44 48.45 -2.59
C ILE A 48 -29.16 48.57 -4.09
N PRO A 49 -28.49 49.65 -4.54
CA PRO A 49 -28.32 49.93 -5.95
C PRO A 49 -27.26 49.06 -6.63
N ARG A 50 -27.56 48.75 -7.89
CA ARG A 50 -26.72 48.10 -8.90
C ARG A 50 -25.37 48.81 -9.01
N ARG A 51 -24.26 48.09 -8.79
CA ARG A 51 -22.93 48.58 -9.16
C ARG A 51 -22.79 48.55 -10.68
N ALA A 52 -22.71 49.75 -11.22
CA ALA A 52 -22.44 50.04 -12.61
C ALA A 52 -21.02 49.62 -13.00
N ILE A 53 -20.94 49.11 -14.22
CA ILE A 53 -19.74 48.85 -15.00
C ILE A 53 -19.04 50.19 -15.25
N SER A 54 -17.82 50.34 -14.74
CA SER A 54 -16.96 51.48 -15.05
C SER A 54 -15.86 51.03 -16.01
N SER A 55 -16.06 51.36 -17.29
CA SER A 55 -15.01 51.42 -18.30
C SER A 55 -14.17 52.67 -18.09
N ARG A 56 -12.91 52.53 -17.68
CA ARG A 56 -11.91 53.59 -17.83
C ARG A 56 -10.60 53.00 -18.33
N ASN A 57 -10.36 53.25 -19.62
CA ASN A 57 -9.05 53.24 -20.26
C ASN A 57 -8.10 54.17 -19.49
N PRO A 58 -6.87 53.74 -19.17
CA PRO A 58 -5.78 54.68 -18.98
C PRO A 58 -5.08 54.96 -20.31
N PHE A 59 -5.00 56.26 -20.56
CA PHE A 59 -4.28 56.96 -21.60
C PHE A 59 -2.89 56.38 -21.91
N VAL A 60 -2.63 56.29 -23.21
CA VAL A 60 -1.30 56.25 -23.81
C VAL A 60 -0.58 57.56 -23.47
N CYS A 61 0.52 57.50 -22.72
CA CYS A 61 1.43 58.63 -22.56
C CYS A 61 2.63 58.41 -23.50
N ALA A 62 2.61 59.14 -24.61
CA ALA A 62 3.68 59.19 -25.60
C ALA A 62 4.59 60.38 -25.30
N SER A 63 5.56 60.19 -24.40
CA SER A 63 6.77 61.02 -24.33
C SER A 63 7.69 60.54 -23.19
N CYS A 64 8.59 59.62 -23.50
CA CYS A 64 9.86 59.44 -22.77
C CYS A 64 10.83 58.64 -23.65
N LEU A 65 11.30 59.29 -24.71
CA LEU A 65 12.48 58.88 -25.44
C LEU A 65 13.70 59.24 -24.59
N SER A 66 14.28 58.27 -23.90
CA SER A 66 15.61 58.38 -23.30
C SER A 66 16.31 57.03 -23.40
N ARG A 67 16.91 56.90 -24.59
CA ARG A 67 17.97 56.00 -25.04
C ARG A 67 18.92 55.60 -23.91
N THR A 68 18.75 54.40 -23.35
CA THR A 68 19.81 53.67 -22.63
C THR A 68 20.16 52.43 -23.45
N SER A 69 21.29 52.54 -24.16
CA SER A 69 21.92 51.46 -24.88
C SER A 69 22.54 50.50 -23.86
N ILE A 70 21.80 49.46 -23.48
CA ILE A 70 22.36 48.32 -22.77
C ILE A 70 23.02 47.43 -23.84
N ARG A 71 24.35 47.49 -23.91
CA ARG A 71 25.16 46.50 -24.64
C ARG A 71 24.82 45.10 -24.10
N TYR A 72 24.07 44.33 -24.88
CA TYR A 72 23.99 42.89 -24.71
C TYR A 72 25.36 42.33 -25.13
N GLN A 73 26.20 41.99 -24.14
CA GLN A 73 27.32 41.10 -24.40
C GLN A 73 26.74 39.70 -24.63
N SER A 74 26.92 39.18 -25.84
CA SER A 74 26.66 37.79 -26.18
C SER A 74 27.58 36.91 -25.35
N ILE A 75 27.05 36.31 -24.29
CA ILE A 75 27.69 35.21 -23.59
C ILE A 75 27.39 33.97 -24.41
N ASP A 76 28.39 33.47 -25.13
CA ASP A 76 28.29 32.20 -25.85
C ASP A 76 28.00 31.08 -24.84
N PRO A 77 26.90 30.32 -24.97
CA PRO A 77 26.65 29.18 -24.11
C PRO A 77 27.64 28.07 -24.47
N SER A 78 28.66 27.90 -23.62
CA SER A 78 29.54 26.75 -23.62
C SER A 78 28.72 25.44 -23.68
N PRO A 79 29.11 24.46 -24.51
CA PRO A 79 28.36 23.22 -24.64
C PRO A 79 28.38 22.46 -23.30
N VAL A 80 27.27 22.50 -22.58
CA VAL A 80 27.03 21.64 -21.42
C VAL A 80 26.99 20.21 -21.93
N VAL A 81 28.13 19.53 -21.87
CA VAL A 81 28.20 18.09 -22.14
C VAL A 81 27.31 17.42 -21.11
N PRO A 82 26.23 16.72 -21.50
CA PRO A 82 25.41 16.02 -20.52
C PRO A 82 26.31 14.99 -19.84
N ARG A 83 26.57 15.17 -18.54
CA ARG A 83 27.14 14.10 -17.70
C ARG A 83 26.19 12.91 -17.85
N LYS A 84 26.62 11.92 -18.62
CA LYS A 84 26.03 10.58 -18.57
C LYS A 84 26.19 10.15 -17.12
N PHE A 85 25.11 10.22 -16.35
CA PHE A 85 24.98 9.45 -15.13
C PHE A 85 25.09 7.99 -15.56
N GLN A 86 26.31 7.45 -15.54
CA GLN A 86 26.53 6.03 -15.49
C GLN A 86 25.98 5.61 -14.14
N PHE A 87 24.72 5.17 -14.12
CA PHE A 87 24.27 4.29 -13.06
C PHE A 87 25.17 3.06 -13.19
N ASP A 88 26.06 2.87 -12.22
CA ASP A 88 26.73 1.60 -11.99
C ASP A 88 25.66 0.60 -11.60
N ALA A 89 24.95 0.10 -12.61
CA ALA A 89 23.99 -0.96 -12.45
C ALA A 89 24.78 -2.20 -12.01
N PRO A 90 24.34 -2.89 -10.94
CA PRO A 90 25.01 -4.11 -10.51
C PRO A 90 25.14 -5.10 -11.68
N PRO A 91 26.17 -5.96 -11.68
CA PRO A 91 26.45 -6.87 -12.78
C PRO A 91 25.18 -7.65 -13.12
N SER A 92 24.77 -7.60 -14.38
CA SER A 92 23.49 -8.17 -14.77
C SER A 92 23.55 -9.69 -14.59
N THR A 93 22.85 -10.20 -13.59
CA THR A 93 22.66 -11.64 -13.29
C THR A 93 21.79 -12.35 -14.34
N LYS A 94 21.92 -11.95 -15.61
CA LYS A 94 21.13 -12.46 -16.74
C LYS A 94 21.47 -13.93 -16.93
N GLY A 95 20.57 -14.81 -16.47
CA GLY A 95 20.68 -16.26 -16.61
C GLY A 95 20.55 -17.03 -15.30
N ILE A 96 20.69 -16.37 -14.15
CA ILE A 96 20.48 -17.03 -12.85
C ILE A 96 18.99 -17.05 -12.56
N ILE A 97 18.43 -18.25 -12.39
CA ILE A 97 17.04 -18.46 -11.99
C ILE A 97 17.00 -18.36 -10.45
N PRO A 98 16.22 -17.43 -9.88
CA PRO A 98 16.13 -17.27 -8.44
C PRO A 98 15.27 -18.39 -7.85
N ALA A 99 15.67 -18.91 -6.70
CA ALA A 99 14.87 -19.88 -5.96
C ALA A 99 13.54 -19.24 -5.49
N PRO A 100 12.43 -20.01 -5.43
CA PRO A 100 11.17 -19.51 -4.89
C PRO A 100 11.32 -19.14 -3.41
N THR A 101 10.62 -18.09 -2.97
CA THR A 101 10.61 -17.70 -1.56
C THR A 101 9.41 -18.27 -0.82
N PRO A 102 9.46 -18.37 0.52
CA PRO A 102 8.30 -18.79 1.30
C PRO A 102 7.06 -17.92 1.06
N TRP A 103 7.25 -16.63 0.76
CA TRP A 103 6.16 -15.72 0.40
C TRP A 103 5.64 -15.93 -1.03
N VAL A 104 6.48 -16.39 -1.95
CA VAL A 104 6.17 -16.62 -3.36
C VAL A 104 6.60 -18.02 -3.78
N PRO A 105 5.86 -19.07 -3.38
CA PRO A 105 6.21 -20.44 -3.70
C PRO A 105 5.91 -20.81 -5.16
N ASP A 106 4.85 -20.25 -5.74
CA ASP A 106 4.30 -20.65 -7.04
C ASP A 106 4.32 -19.51 -8.07
N VAL A 107 4.25 -19.88 -9.35
CA VAL A 107 4.07 -18.92 -10.45
C VAL A 107 2.77 -18.12 -10.29
N LEU A 108 1.69 -18.78 -9.86
CA LEU A 108 0.40 -18.15 -9.70
C LEU A 108 0.41 -17.10 -8.57
N THR A 109 1.12 -17.35 -7.46
CA THR A 109 1.24 -16.36 -6.37
C THR A 109 2.06 -15.15 -6.83
N PHE A 110 3.15 -15.36 -7.58
CA PHE A 110 3.92 -14.27 -8.17
C PHE A 110 3.08 -13.39 -9.09
N LEU A 111 2.32 -14.00 -10.01
CA LEU A 111 1.48 -13.27 -10.97
C LEU A 111 0.33 -12.51 -10.27
N LYS A 112 -0.23 -13.07 -9.20
CA LYS A 112 -1.21 -12.36 -8.35
C LYS A 112 -0.58 -11.15 -7.66
N LEU A 113 0.63 -11.27 -7.12
CA LEU A 113 1.30 -10.18 -6.40
C LEU A 113 1.59 -8.97 -7.29
N ILE A 114 2.08 -9.20 -8.50
CA ILE A 114 2.37 -8.10 -9.45
C ILE A 114 1.11 -7.42 -10.00
N GLY A 115 -0.06 -8.06 -9.88
CA GLY A 115 -1.37 -7.54 -10.25
C GLY A 115 -1.58 -7.36 -11.75
N ARG A 116 -2.37 -6.35 -12.13
CA ARG A 116 -2.77 -6.06 -13.53
C ARG A 116 -3.38 -7.26 -14.26
N GLU A 117 -4.14 -8.08 -13.53
CA GLU A 117 -4.82 -9.26 -14.07
C GLU A 117 -3.87 -10.31 -14.70
N MET A 118 -2.59 -10.29 -14.34
CA MET A 118 -1.60 -11.25 -14.85
C MET A 118 -1.87 -12.68 -14.38
N SER A 119 -2.69 -12.85 -13.34
CA SER A 119 -3.21 -14.14 -12.85
C SER A 119 -3.95 -14.94 -13.92
N GLN A 120 -4.61 -14.26 -14.88
CA GLN A 120 -5.30 -14.91 -16.02
C GLN A 120 -4.36 -15.70 -16.93
N HIS A 121 -3.06 -15.43 -16.87
CA HIS A 121 -2.07 -16.05 -17.71
C HIS A 121 -1.25 -17.12 -16.99
N ALA A 122 -1.61 -17.46 -15.75
CA ALA A 122 -0.92 -18.47 -14.95
C ALA A 122 -0.88 -19.84 -15.66
N SER A 123 -1.99 -20.27 -16.28
CA SER A 123 -2.08 -21.56 -16.96
C SER A 123 -1.18 -21.72 -18.18
N LYS A 124 -0.52 -20.64 -18.65
CA LYS A 124 0.39 -20.66 -19.81
C LYS A 124 1.81 -21.04 -19.43
N PHE A 125 2.13 -21.02 -18.14
CA PHE A 125 3.44 -21.35 -17.59
C PHE A 125 3.38 -22.74 -16.96
N ALA A 126 4.29 -23.63 -17.35
CA ALA A 126 4.34 -24.99 -16.82
C ALA A 126 5.12 -25.06 -15.51
N SER A 127 6.20 -24.29 -15.38
CA SER A 127 7.08 -24.30 -14.20
C SER A 127 7.63 -22.92 -13.85
N TRP A 128 8.21 -22.82 -12.66
CA TRP A 128 8.92 -21.63 -12.18
C TRP A 128 10.10 -21.26 -13.10
N ASP A 129 10.90 -22.25 -13.50
CA ASP A 129 12.07 -22.05 -14.35
C ASP A 129 11.70 -21.51 -15.73
N GLU A 130 10.58 -22.01 -16.28
CA GLU A 130 10.08 -21.56 -17.56
C GLU A 130 9.70 -20.06 -17.50
N MET A 131 9.08 -19.62 -16.40
CA MET A 131 8.73 -18.22 -16.17
C MET A 131 9.96 -17.29 -16.22
N PHE A 132 11.09 -17.73 -15.64
CA PHE A 132 12.34 -16.95 -15.60
C PHE A 132 13.17 -17.01 -16.89
N THR A 133 13.00 -18.06 -17.69
CA THR A 133 13.77 -18.27 -18.91
C THR A 133 13.15 -17.60 -20.14
N LEU A 134 11.82 -17.58 -20.24
CA LEU A 134 11.11 -17.19 -21.47
C LEU A 134 11.49 -15.77 -21.97
N THR A 135 11.69 -15.64 -23.27
CA THR A 135 11.96 -14.36 -23.92
C THR A 135 10.67 -13.63 -24.33
N SER A 136 10.77 -12.36 -24.71
CA SER A 136 9.61 -11.54 -25.06
C SER A 136 8.82 -12.08 -26.26
N SER A 137 9.49 -12.69 -27.24
CA SER A 137 8.88 -13.33 -28.41
C SER A 137 8.15 -14.62 -28.03
N GLN A 138 8.77 -15.45 -27.18
CA GLN A 138 8.16 -16.69 -26.68
C GLN A 138 6.93 -16.40 -25.81
N LEU A 139 6.97 -15.36 -24.97
CA LEU A 139 5.81 -14.91 -24.20
C LEU A 139 4.64 -14.49 -25.12
N LYS A 140 4.95 -13.83 -26.26
CA LYS A 140 3.93 -13.50 -27.26
C LYS A 140 3.31 -14.77 -27.84
N ALA A 141 4.13 -15.75 -28.22
CA ALA A 141 3.67 -17.02 -28.79
C ALA A 141 2.79 -17.82 -27.81
N LYS A 142 3.11 -17.80 -26.51
CA LYS A 142 2.29 -18.40 -25.45
C LYS A 142 0.99 -17.63 -25.14
N GLY A 143 0.73 -16.52 -25.81
CA GLY A 143 -0.53 -15.78 -25.71
C GLY A 143 -0.52 -14.62 -24.72
N LEU A 144 0.64 -14.16 -24.23
CA LEU A 144 0.75 -12.84 -23.60
C LEU A 144 0.85 -11.79 -24.71
N GLU A 145 -0.28 -11.49 -25.36
CA GLU A 145 -0.29 -10.69 -26.58
C GLU A 145 -0.01 -9.19 -26.33
N GLN A 146 -0.50 -8.67 -25.20
CA GLN A 146 -0.35 -7.25 -24.87
C GLN A 146 1.12 -6.90 -24.60
N ALA A 147 1.71 -6.08 -25.50
CA ALA A 147 3.11 -5.67 -25.39
C ALA A 147 3.44 -4.98 -24.05
N ARG A 148 2.49 -4.19 -23.50
CA ARG A 148 2.66 -3.52 -22.21
C ARG A 148 2.68 -4.50 -21.04
N ALA A 149 1.88 -5.57 -21.08
CA ALA A 149 1.88 -6.63 -20.08
C ALA A 149 3.20 -7.41 -20.11
N ARG A 150 3.68 -7.79 -21.31
CA ARG A 150 4.99 -8.46 -21.47
C ARG A 150 6.14 -7.65 -20.89
N LYS A 151 6.25 -6.36 -21.26
CA LYS A 151 7.32 -5.48 -20.74
C LYS A 151 7.24 -5.32 -19.21
N TYR A 152 6.02 -5.20 -18.68
CA TYR A 152 5.80 -5.09 -17.24
C TYR A 152 6.24 -6.33 -16.49
N PHE A 153 5.87 -7.51 -17.00
CA PHE A 153 6.26 -8.80 -16.45
C PHE A 153 7.79 -9.01 -16.46
N LEU A 154 8.44 -8.77 -17.61
CA LEU A 154 9.91 -8.90 -17.72
C LEU A 154 10.65 -7.97 -16.74
N ARG A 155 10.15 -6.74 -16.57
CA ARG A 155 10.71 -5.81 -15.59
C ARG A 155 10.57 -6.33 -14.15
N TRP A 156 9.43 -6.93 -13.80
CA TRP A 156 9.24 -7.51 -12.46
C TRP A 156 10.12 -8.74 -12.23
N ARG A 157 10.35 -9.53 -13.27
CA ARG A 157 11.27 -10.66 -13.25
C ARG A 157 12.71 -10.25 -12.95
N GLU A 158 13.17 -9.19 -13.62
CA GLU A 158 14.50 -8.61 -13.36
C GLU A 158 14.61 -8.06 -11.94
N LYS A 159 13.56 -7.40 -11.42
CA LYS A 159 13.53 -6.94 -10.02
C LYS A 159 13.65 -8.09 -9.03
N PHE A 160 12.90 -9.16 -9.27
CA PHE A 160 12.94 -10.36 -8.43
C PHE A 160 14.34 -10.99 -8.45
N GLN A 161 14.98 -11.10 -9.62
CA GLN A 161 16.37 -11.58 -9.75
C GLN A 161 17.40 -10.71 -9.01
N ARG A 162 17.14 -9.42 -8.83
CA ARG A 162 18.00 -8.48 -8.08
C ARG A 162 17.71 -8.46 -6.58
N ASN A 163 16.81 -9.34 -6.11
CA ASN A 163 16.28 -9.29 -4.77
C ASN A 163 15.62 -7.94 -4.42
N GLU A 164 15.05 -7.25 -5.41
CA GLU A 164 14.27 -6.01 -5.24
C GLU A 164 12.77 -6.35 -5.21
N TRP A 165 12.38 -7.09 -4.18
CA TRP A 165 11.01 -7.51 -3.94
C TRP A 165 10.17 -6.33 -3.43
N GLY A 166 8.85 -6.46 -3.52
CA GLY A 166 7.94 -5.56 -2.82
C GLY A 166 7.77 -5.93 -1.35
N ILE A 167 6.75 -5.37 -0.73
CA ILE A 167 6.37 -5.66 0.67
C ILE A 167 6.25 -7.18 0.87
N GLY A 168 6.88 -7.72 1.92
CA GLY A 168 6.76 -9.13 2.27
C GLY A 168 7.68 -10.11 1.53
N GLY A 169 8.55 -9.64 0.63
CA GLY A 169 9.57 -10.51 0.01
C GLY A 169 10.53 -11.14 1.04
N ASP A 170 10.76 -10.46 2.16
CA ASP A 170 11.67 -10.88 3.23
C ASP A 170 11.04 -11.89 4.22
N PHE A 171 9.79 -12.29 4.02
CA PHE A 171 9.08 -13.13 4.98
C PHE A 171 9.55 -14.59 4.90
N THR A 172 10.09 -15.09 6.02
CA THR A 172 10.50 -16.49 6.19
C THR A 172 9.36 -17.40 6.62
N HIS A 173 8.57 -16.98 7.60
CA HIS A 173 7.45 -17.75 8.14
C HIS A 173 6.15 -17.33 7.47
N VAL A 174 5.63 -18.18 6.61
CA VAL A 174 4.39 -17.93 5.86
C VAL A 174 3.58 -19.21 5.90
N LYS A 175 2.30 -19.12 6.28
CA LYS A 175 1.36 -20.25 6.24
C LYS A 175 0.16 -19.83 5.39
N ASP A 176 -0.15 -20.61 4.35
CA ASP A 176 -1.29 -20.39 3.45
C ASP A 176 -1.36 -18.98 2.82
N GLY A 177 -0.20 -18.38 2.52
CA GLY A 177 -0.12 -17.01 1.99
C GLY A 177 -0.44 -15.92 3.01
N VAL A 178 -0.39 -16.27 4.30
CA VAL A 178 -0.56 -15.36 5.45
C VAL A 178 0.71 -15.35 6.29
N ALA A 179 1.20 -14.14 6.58
CA ALA A 179 2.33 -13.93 7.49
C ALA A 179 1.86 -13.19 8.74
N GLU A 180 2.38 -13.58 9.90
CA GLU A 180 2.14 -12.89 11.17
C GLU A 180 3.37 -12.08 11.57
N LEU A 181 3.18 -10.78 11.71
CA LEU A 181 4.18 -9.86 12.22
C LEU A 181 3.88 -9.54 13.66
N ARG A 182 4.90 -9.63 14.52
CA ARG A 182 4.79 -9.28 15.93
C ARG A 182 5.91 -8.33 16.34
N VAL A 183 5.61 -7.49 17.32
CA VAL A 183 6.64 -6.73 18.04
C VAL A 183 7.29 -7.66 19.05
N CYS A 184 8.58 -7.94 18.85
CA CYS A 184 9.39 -8.72 19.77
C CYS A 184 10.42 -7.83 20.45
N GLU A 185 10.71 -8.11 21.71
CA GLU A 185 11.80 -7.48 22.44
C GLU A 185 13.09 -8.26 22.17
N VAL A 186 14.07 -7.58 21.60
CA VAL A 186 15.36 -8.14 21.20
C VAL A 186 16.46 -7.40 21.96
N PRO A 187 17.49 -8.08 22.49
CA PRO A 187 18.65 -7.43 23.09
C PRO A 187 19.20 -6.33 22.19
N GLU A 188 19.44 -5.14 22.74
CA GLU A 188 19.90 -3.99 21.96
C GLU A 188 21.26 -4.33 21.32
N ILE A 189 21.29 -4.35 19.99
CA ILE A 189 22.55 -4.39 19.25
C ILE A 189 23.23 -3.04 19.49
N PRO A 190 24.48 -3.00 20.00
CA PRO A 190 25.24 -1.77 20.07
C PRO A 190 25.29 -1.16 18.67
N ARG A 191 24.66 0.00 18.47
CA ARG A 191 24.78 0.72 17.21
C ARG A 191 26.28 1.01 17.00
N PRO A 192 26.87 0.66 15.84
CA PRO A 192 28.23 1.10 15.55
C PRO A 192 28.24 2.62 15.69
N ALA A 193 29.19 3.14 16.46
CA ALA A 193 29.36 4.57 16.65
C ALA A 193 29.38 5.21 15.26
N VAL A 194 28.32 5.94 14.91
CA VAL A 194 28.31 6.71 13.68
C VAL A 194 29.44 7.70 13.84
N GLU A 195 30.47 7.59 13.00
CA GLU A 195 31.56 8.55 13.03
C GLU A 195 30.96 9.96 12.96
N PRO A 196 31.34 10.86 13.88
CA PRO A 196 30.73 12.17 13.98
C PRO A 196 30.84 12.84 12.61
N LYS A 197 29.71 13.30 12.07
CA LYS A 197 29.73 14.17 10.89
C LYS A 197 30.70 15.32 11.20
N PRO A 198 31.69 15.60 10.33
CA PRO A 198 32.64 16.67 10.58
C PRO A 198 31.87 18.00 10.64
N GLY A 199 31.85 18.64 11.82
CA GLY A 199 31.14 19.90 12.07
C GLY A 199 30.08 19.89 13.18
N ALA A 200 29.93 18.80 13.94
CA ALA A 200 29.15 18.81 15.18
C ALA A 200 30.10 18.62 16.38
N ASP A 201 30.14 19.63 17.25
CA ASP A 201 31.10 19.75 18.34
C ASP A 201 31.05 18.54 19.28
N SER A 202 32.15 17.79 19.29
CA SER A 202 32.40 16.63 20.14
C SER A 202 32.64 17.07 21.58
N ALA A 203 31.60 17.14 22.40
CA ALA A 203 31.74 17.08 23.85
C ALA A 203 30.54 16.35 24.48
N THR A 204 30.82 15.14 24.96
CA THR A 204 30.07 14.45 26.01
C THR A 204 28.64 14.04 25.68
N SER A 205 28.51 12.88 25.05
CA SER A 205 27.47 11.94 25.47
C SER A 205 28.00 10.50 25.33
N PRO A 206 28.15 9.72 26.42
CA PRO A 206 28.22 8.26 26.30
C PRO A 206 27.02 7.76 25.49
N PRO A 207 26.99 6.51 24.97
CA PRO A 207 25.77 5.98 24.35
C PRO A 207 24.65 6.14 25.37
N ARG A 208 23.82 7.19 25.20
CA ARG A 208 22.74 7.47 26.12
C ARG A 208 21.80 6.30 25.93
N ILE A 209 21.85 5.35 26.87
CA ILE A 209 20.72 4.47 27.15
C ILE A 209 19.63 5.44 27.59
N ALA A 210 18.94 6.04 26.63
CA ALA A 210 17.84 6.94 26.87
C ALA A 210 16.73 6.05 27.41
N ALA A 211 16.76 5.84 28.72
CA ALA A 211 15.77 5.10 29.47
C ALA A 211 14.44 5.82 29.24
N SER A 212 13.64 5.27 28.34
CA SER A 212 12.27 5.71 28.13
C SER A 212 11.41 4.89 29.07
N THR A 213 10.52 5.54 29.81
CA THR A 213 9.64 4.91 30.82
C THR A 213 8.83 3.71 30.30
N THR A 214 8.66 3.58 28.98
CA THR A 214 7.96 2.47 28.33
C THR A 214 8.86 1.37 27.74
N LYS A 215 10.18 1.50 27.82
CA LYS A 215 11.15 0.52 27.30
C LYS A 215 11.85 -0.19 28.45
N THR A 216 11.89 -1.52 28.39
CA THR A 216 12.72 -2.33 29.27
C THR A 216 14.20 -2.00 29.00
N PRO A 217 15.01 -1.65 30.01
CA PRO A 217 16.41 -1.27 29.80
C PRO A 217 17.18 -2.43 29.16
N GLY A 218 17.93 -2.15 28.08
CA GLY A 218 18.73 -3.14 27.35
C GLY A 218 17.98 -3.94 26.27
N LEU A 219 16.67 -3.72 26.10
CA LEU A 219 15.86 -4.36 25.07
C LEU A 219 15.31 -3.33 24.07
N THR A 220 15.33 -3.69 22.80
CA THR A 220 14.74 -2.92 21.71
C THR A 220 13.59 -3.67 21.08
N ARG A 221 12.49 -2.95 20.82
CA ARG A 221 11.32 -3.50 20.12
C ARG A 221 11.57 -3.53 18.62
N LEU A 222 11.51 -4.73 18.04
CA LEU A 222 11.69 -4.96 16.62
C LEU A 222 10.47 -5.67 16.04
N ILE A 223 10.09 -5.34 14.81
CA ILE A 223 9.03 -6.05 14.09
C ILE A 223 9.68 -7.27 13.46
N LEU A 224 9.20 -8.46 13.81
CA LEU A 224 9.68 -9.73 13.26
C LEU A 224 8.52 -10.53 12.66
N ASN A 225 8.86 -11.33 11.66
CA ASN A 225 7.96 -12.36 11.18
C ASN A 225 8.06 -13.58 12.10
N VAL A 226 6.95 -13.98 12.70
CA VAL A 226 6.87 -15.04 13.70
C VAL A 226 5.96 -16.14 13.14
N PRO A 227 6.24 -17.43 13.37
CA PRO A 227 5.35 -18.50 12.95
C PRO A 227 3.94 -18.30 13.54
N ALA A 228 2.92 -18.57 12.70
CA ALA A 228 1.52 -18.33 13.09
C ALA A 228 1.17 -19.05 14.40
N GLY A 229 0.63 -18.30 15.36
CA GLY A 229 0.25 -18.78 16.69
C GLY A 229 1.33 -18.66 17.78
N ALA A 230 2.59 -18.39 17.46
CA ALA A 230 3.62 -18.18 18.47
C ALA A 230 3.59 -16.74 19.03
N ALA A 231 3.72 -16.61 20.34
CA ALA A 231 3.69 -15.30 21.01
C ALA A 231 4.99 -14.50 20.81
N THR A 232 6.12 -15.20 20.74
CA THR A 232 7.47 -14.61 20.72
C THR A 232 8.31 -15.25 19.61
N TYR A 233 9.24 -14.48 19.04
CA TYR A 233 10.26 -15.00 18.15
C TYR A 233 11.33 -15.77 18.96
N VAL A 234 11.51 -17.05 18.65
CA VAL A 234 12.62 -17.84 19.20
C VAL A 234 13.78 -17.75 18.22
N LEU A 235 14.96 -17.31 18.69
CA LEU A 235 16.16 -17.31 17.86
C LEU A 235 16.51 -18.76 17.51
N GLY A 236 16.74 -19.03 16.21
CA GLY A 236 17.24 -20.33 15.78
C GLY A 236 18.65 -20.60 16.32
N GLU A 237 19.05 -21.87 16.39
CA GLU A 237 20.38 -22.29 16.83
C GLU A 237 21.47 -21.57 16.00
N GLY A 238 22.23 -20.68 16.64
CA GLY A 238 23.30 -19.91 16.00
C GLY A 238 22.91 -18.54 15.42
N GLN A 239 21.64 -18.12 15.46
CA GLN A 239 21.24 -16.78 15.02
C GLN A 239 21.61 -15.72 16.05
N LYS A 240 22.29 -14.65 15.62
CA LYS A 240 22.59 -13.51 16.48
C LYS A 240 21.49 -12.44 16.35
N PRO A 241 21.28 -11.60 17.38
CA PRO A 241 20.37 -10.45 17.28
C PRO A 241 20.66 -9.54 16.09
N THR A 242 21.93 -9.45 15.65
CA THR A 242 22.39 -8.67 14.48
C THR A 242 21.79 -9.09 13.15
N ASP A 243 21.40 -10.36 13.03
CA ASP A 243 20.92 -10.92 11.77
C ASP A 243 19.43 -10.65 11.58
N LEU A 244 18.74 -10.26 12.67
CA LEU A 244 17.33 -9.93 12.67
C LEU A 244 17.09 -8.61 11.95
N ARG A 245 16.51 -8.70 10.75
CA ARG A 245 16.12 -7.54 9.95
C ARG A 245 14.64 -7.26 10.12
N LYS A 246 14.33 -5.99 10.32
CA LYS A 246 12.95 -5.49 10.24
C LYS A 246 12.43 -5.69 8.81
N PRO A 247 11.24 -6.29 8.62
CA PRO A 247 10.65 -6.42 7.29
C PRO A 247 10.39 -5.07 6.63
N ALA A 248 10.60 -5.01 5.31
CA ALA A 248 10.43 -3.77 4.55
C ALA A 248 8.98 -3.25 4.59
N GLY A 249 8.82 -1.93 4.77
CA GLY A 249 7.52 -1.24 4.66
C GLY A 249 6.69 -1.17 5.96
N PHE A 250 7.19 -1.71 7.08
CA PHE A 250 6.50 -1.64 8.37
C PHE A 250 7.22 -0.72 9.37
N LYS A 251 6.43 -0.03 10.20
CA LYS A 251 6.91 0.92 11.22
C LYS A 251 6.11 0.74 12.51
N LEU A 252 6.76 0.92 13.66
CA LEU A 252 6.07 1.07 14.93
C LEU A 252 5.58 2.50 15.12
N LYS A 253 4.31 2.66 15.51
CA LYS A 253 3.74 3.87 16.11
C LYS A 253 3.57 3.64 17.61
N GLU A 254 3.70 4.70 18.40
CA GLU A 254 3.50 4.67 19.86
C GLU A 254 4.35 3.59 20.57
N GLY A 255 5.45 3.17 19.94
CA GLY A 255 6.37 2.16 20.44
C GLY A 255 5.84 0.71 20.48
N HIS A 256 4.61 0.43 20.06
CA HIS A 256 4.04 -0.93 20.08
C HIS A 256 3.04 -1.23 18.95
N ILE A 257 2.44 -0.22 18.31
CA ILE A 257 1.44 -0.43 17.26
C ILE A 257 2.14 -0.60 15.92
N ILE A 258 1.99 -1.76 15.28
CA ILE A 258 2.52 -2.00 13.93
C ILE A 258 1.65 -1.27 12.91
N THR A 259 2.29 -0.47 12.06
CA THR A 259 1.63 0.18 10.93
C THR A 259 2.33 -0.15 9.62
N GLY A 260 1.55 -0.48 8.59
CA GLY A 260 2.04 -0.84 7.27
C GLY A 260 0.89 -1.00 6.28
N ARG A 261 1.22 -1.09 4.99
CA ARG A 261 0.21 -1.37 3.96
C ARG A 261 -0.17 -2.86 4.01
N TYR A 262 -1.42 -3.18 3.68
CA TYR A 262 -1.93 -4.56 3.64
C TYR A 262 -1.89 -5.28 5.01
N THR A 263 -1.91 -4.51 6.10
CA THR A 263 -1.92 -5.02 7.47
C THR A 263 -3.34 -5.13 8.00
N LYS A 264 -3.65 -6.23 8.67
CA LYS A 264 -4.85 -6.40 9.50
C LYS A 264 -4.41 -6.63 10.94
N PRO A 265 -4.90 -5.85 11.92
CA PRO A 265 -4.53 -6.07 13.31
C PRO A 265 -5.06 -7.42 13.80
N LEU A 266 -4.25 -8.15 14.58
CA LEU A 266 -4.67 -9.39 15.21
C LEU A 266 -5.43 -9.09 16.50
N ALA A 267 -6.60 -9.69 16.66
CA ALA A 267 -7.44 -9.50 17.85
C ALA A 267 -6.69 -9.87 19.14
N GLY A 268 -6.91 -9.11 20.22
CA GLY A 268 -6.33 -9.38 21.54
C GLY A 268 -4.88 -8.91 21.75
N THR A 269 -4.24 -8.27 20.77
CA THR A 269 -2.81 -7.87 20.86
C THR A 269 -2.55 -6.37 20.93
N ASN A 270 -3.59 -5.52 21.10
CA ASN A 270 -3.48 -4.07 21.16
C ASN A 270 -2.62 -3.46 20.01
N GLY A 271 -2.68 -4.06 18.82
CA GLY A 271 -1.91 -3.62 17.65
C GLY A 271 -0.43 -4.04 17.62
N ALA A 272 0.04 -4.80 18.61
CA ALA A 272 1.40 -5.35 18.65
C ALA A 272 1.59 -6.56 17.73
N ALA A 273 0.51 -7.20 17.29
CA ALA A 273 0.54 -8.23 16.26
C ALA A 273 -0.38 -7.88 15.09
N VAL A 274 0.08 -8.21 13.90
CA VAL A 274 -0.57 -7.89 12.64
C VAL A 274 -0.44 -9.07 11.69
N THR A 275 -1.54 -9.38 11.03
CA THR A 275 -1.60 -10.36 9.96
C THR A 275 -1.49 -9.66 8.60
N VAL A 276 -0.59 -10.15 7.76
CA VAL A 276 -0.43 -9.72 6.36
C VAL A 276 -0.92 -10.84 5.47
N THR A 277 -2.02 -10.60 4.76
CA THR A 277 -2.60 -11.55 3.80
C THR A 277 -2.12 -11.24 2.39
N LEU A 278 -1.75 -12.26 1.62
CA LEU A 278 -1.42 -12.11 0.20
C LEU A 278 -2.65 -11.62 -0.57
N THR A 279 -2.63 -10.36 -1.00
CA THR A 279 -3.67 -9.74 -1.83
C THR A 279 -3.18 -9.53 -3.25
N GLU A 280 -4.08 -9.59 -4.23
CA GLU A 280 -3.75 -9.26 -5.61
C GLU A 280 -3.26 -7.80 -5.75
N GLY A 281 -2.21 -7.61 -6.55
CA GLY A 281 -1.63 -6.30 -6.81
C GLY A 281 -0.91 -5.68 -5.62
N MET A 282 -0.44 -6.49 -4.66
CA MET A 282 0.35 -6.01 -3.53
C MET A 282 1.64 -5.31 -3.98
N TRP A 283 2.23 -5.79 -5.07
CA TRP A 283 3.43 -5.21 -5.71
C TRP A 283 3.08 -4.41 -6.95
N GLU A 284 1.79 -4.14 -7.22
CA GLU A 284 1.42 -3.49 -8.47
C GLU A 284 1.83 -2.00 -8.52
N ASP A 285 2.52 -1.63 -9.60
CA ASP A 285 2.62 -0.23 -10.00
C ASP A 285 1.29 0.21 -10.61
N LYS A 286 0.40 0.80 -9.79
CA LYS A 286 -0.94 1.20 -10.22
C LYS A 286 -0.88 2.21 -11.37
N ARG A 287 -1.68 1.98 -12.40
CA ARG A 287 -1.82 2.93 -13.52
C ARG A 287 -2.74 4.08 -13.11
N GLY A 288 -2.36 5.30 -13.47
CA GLY A 288 -3.23 6.46 -13.31
C GLY A 288 -4.50 6.28 -14.16
N VAL A 289 -5.66 6.36 -13.51
CA VAL A 289 -6.97 6.35 -14.17
C VAL A 289 -7.56 7.75 -14.12
N LYS A 290 -8.13 8.20 -15.24
CA LYS A 290 -8.84 9.48 -15.31
C LYS A 290 -10.15 9.38 -14.53
N LYS A 291 -10.22 10.02 -13.36
CA LYS A 291 -11.48 10.16 -12.61
C LYS A 291 -12.42 11.10 -13.37
N PHE A 292 -13.66 10.67 -13.60
CA PHE A 292 -14.72 11.46 -14.26
C PHE A 292 -14.28 12.08 -15.61
N GLY A 293 -13.68 11.29 -16.50
CA GLY A 293 -13.24 11.77 -17.82
C GLY A 293 -11.96 12.61 -17.80
N GLY A 294 -11.38 12.84 -16.61
CA GLY A 294 -10.23 13.71 -16.40
C GLY A 294 -10.65 15.17 -16.22
N GLU A 295 -9.68 16.04 -15.93
CA GLU A 295 -9.92 17.43 -15.54
C GLU A 295 -10.80 18.19 -16.53
N ARG A 296 -10.49 18.11 -17.83
CA ARG A 296 -11.23 18.83 -18.89
C ARG A 296 -12.70 18.44 -19.02
N ARG A 297 -13.05 17.17 -18.76
CA ARG A 297 -14.41 16.65 -18.97
C ARG A 297 -15.17 16.39 -17.67
N ARG A 298 -14.59 16.74 -16.52
CA ARG A 298 -15.17 16.44 -15.20
C ARG A 298 -16.55 17.06 -15.03
N ALA A 299 -16.71 18.36 -15.32
CA ALA A 299 -17.97 19.06 -15.15
C ALA A 299 -19.08 18.47 -16.04
N GLU A 300 -18.78 18.24 -17.32
CA GLU A 300 -19.69 17.64 -18.28
C GLU A 300 -20.10 16.22 -17.86
N THR A 301 -19.13 15.38 -17.49
CA THR A 301 -19.36 13.99 -17.08
C THR A 301 -20.23 13.94 -15.82
N LEU A 302 -19.93 14.79 -14.82
CA LEU A 302 -20.72 14.88 -13.58
C LEU A 302 -22.13 15.40 -13.82
N PHE A 303 -22.32 16.34 -14.76
CA PHE A 303 -23.65 16.83 -15.13
C PHE A 303 -24.48 15.71 -15.78
N LYS A 304 -23.90 14.99 -16.75
CA LYS A 304 -24.56 13.85 -17.39
C LYS A 304 -24.93 12.75 -16.40
N MET A 305 -24.06 12.45 -15.43
CA MET A 305 -24.36 11.51 -14.35
C MET A 305 -25.54 11.98 -13.49
N ARG A 306 -25.54 13.25 -13.05
CA ARG A 306 -26.64 13.83 -12.25
C ARG A 306 -27.98 13.82 -12.98
N VAL A 307 -27.99 14.13 -14.29
CA VAL A 307 -29.22 14.08 -15.09
C VAL A 307 -29.73 12.65 -15.23
N ALA A 308 -28.84 11.68 -15.47
CA ALA A 308 -29.22 10.27 -15.57
C ALA A 308 -29.76 9.71 -14.24
N GLU A 309 -29.16 10.11 -13.11
CA GLU A 309 -29.63 9.75 -11.78
C GLU A 309 -31.03 10.30 -11.50
N ARG A 310 -31.26 11.60 -11.74
CA ARG A 310 -32.60 12.21 -11.60
C ARG A 310 -33.65 11.52 -12.47
N LYS A 311 -33.30 11.15 -13.71
CA LYS A 311 -34.21 10.40 -14.61
C LYS A 311 -34.52 9.00 -14.10
N LYS A 312 -33.58 8.33 -13.40
CA LYS A 312 -33.81 7.02 -12.79
C LYS A 312 -34.67 7.11 -11.53
N THR A 313 -34.54 8.18 -10.75
CA THR A 313 -35.32 8.36 -9.52
C THR A 313 -36.75 8.80 -9.80
N ASN A 314 -36.98 9.59 -10.85
CA ASN A 314 -38.32 10.04 -11.24
C ASN A 314 -39.09 9.02 -12.09
N ARG A 315 -38.49 7.87 -12.43
CA ARG A 315 -39.11 6.79 -13.18
C ARG A 315 -39.39 5.63 -12.24
#